data_AF-A0A7S0CQ66-F1
#
_entry.id   AF-A0A7S0CQ66-F1
#
_cell.length_a   1.000
_cell.length_b   1.000
_cell.length_c   1.000
_cell.angle_alpha   90.00
_cell.angle_beta   90.00
_cell.angle_gamma   90.00
#
_symmetry.space_group_name_H-M   'P 1'
#
loop_
_entity.id
_entity.type
_entity.pdbx_description
1 polymer ?
#
loop_
_entity_poly.entity_id
_entity_poly.type
_entity_poly.pdbx_seq_one_letter_code
_entity_poly.pdbx_strand_id
1 'polypeptide(L)'
;TDWDLGMQTPKKILLGEAKSKDASSIFDISSRFDPIKLTSIDDVQRAIIGDEERDNPRKKPLVHLILFGCMWCYPSYITLKHAHDLFFSKKPKQKSDTKADRNDHEDIDKSSLTEEYGGMVKLHLIDEEEEREYCDRSDIMVGSSVLLARTAEDEHLIFKRPNWPLNDRLIGPFNKGALKAIIAASLEAVRAKKRNVIIDLQ
;
A
#
# COMPACT_ATOMS: atom_id res chain seq x y z
N THR A 1 3.98 -51.25 26.76
CA THR A 1 3.94 -49.86 27.27
C THR A 1 3.14 -49.05 26.29
N ASP A 2 1.85 -48.99 26.56
CA ASP A 2 0.85 -48.19 25.86
C ASP A 2 1.16 -46.70 26.00
N TRP A 3 1.17 -45.99 24.87
CA TRP A 3 1.00 -44.55 24.82
C TRP A 3 -0.24 -44.26 24.00
N ASP A 4 -1.38 -44.46 24.67
CA ASP A 4 -2.68 -43.97 24.28
C ASP A 4 -2.77 -42.51 24.75
N LEU A 5 -2.57 -41.56 23.84
CA LEU A 5 -2.93 -40.16 24.06
C LEU A 5 -3.86 -39.75 22.92
N GLY A 6 -5.15 -39.71 23.29
CA GLY A 6 -6.27 -39.42 22.42
C GLY A 6 -6.06 -38.19 21.55
N MET A 7 -5.87 -38.42 20.26
CA MET A 7 -6.30 -37.47 19.25
C MET A 7 -7.80 -37.68 19.05
N GLN A 8 -8.61 -36.86 19.71
CA GLN A 8 -9.95 -36.60 19.21
C GLN A 8 -9.78 -35.94 17.84
N THR A 9 -9.92 -36.72 16.76
CA THR A 9 -10.18 -36.17 15.44
C THR A 9 -11.34 -35.19 15.60
N PRO A 10 -11.21 -33.92 15.18
CA PRO A 10 -12.35 -33.01 15.16
C PRO A 10 -13.48 -33.74 14.42
N LYS A 11 -14.60 -33.92 15.12
CA LYS A 11 -15.82 -34.50 14.54
C LYS A 11 -16.02 -33.81 13.20
N LYS A 12 -16.10 -34.60 12.13
CA LYS A 12 -16.55 -34.16 10.81
C LYS A 12 -17.58 -33.06 11.02
N ILE A 13 -17.20 -31.83 10.72
CA ILE A 13 -18.19 -30.79 10.48
C ILE A 13 -18.91 -31.32 9.25
N LEU A 14 -20.07 -31.91 9.47
CA LEU A 14 -21.08 -32.09 8.46
C LEU A 14 -21.34 -30.68 7.92
N LEU A 15 -20.60 -30.32 6.87
CA LEU A 15 -21.05 -29.35 5.90
C LEU A 15 -22.39 -29.91 5.43
N GLY A 16 -23.47 -29.42 6.05
CA GLY A 16 -24.79 -29.59 5.50
C GLY A 16 -24.69 -29.19 4.04
N GLU A 17 -25.25 -30.03 3.17
CA GLU A 17 -25.46 -29.73 1.77
C GLU A 17 -26.41 -28.53 1.67
N ALA A 18 -25.90 -27.34 1.99
CA ALA A 18 -26.49 -26.10 1.58
C ALA A 18 -26.25 -26.05 0.07
N LYS A 19 -27.27 -26.45 -0.68
CA LYS A 19 -27.51 -25.97 -2.04
C LYS A 19 -27.67 -24.45 -1.97
N SER A 20 -26.56 -23.75 -1.75
CA SER A 20 -26.48 -22.31 -1.73
C SER A 20 -26.15 -21.88 -3.14
N LYS A 21 -27.17 -21.42 -3.85
CA LYS A 21 -27.01 -20.70 -5.11
C LYS A 21 -26.48 -19.26 -4.92
N ASP A 22 -26.10 -18.86 -3.70
CA ASP A 22 -25.71 -17.48 -3.38
C ASP A 22 -24.51 -17.45 -2.41
N ALA A 23 -23.41 -18.12 -2.76
CA ALA A 23 -22.14 -17.96 -2.04
C ALA A 23 -21.35 -16.71 -2.49
N SER A 24 -21.84 -15.98 -3.50
CA SER A 24 -21.20 -14.78 -4.05
C SER A 24 -21.50 -13.48 -3.30
N SER A 25 -22.38 -13.48 -2.27
CA SER A 25 -22.86 -12.23 -1.64
C SER A 25 -22.40 -11.99 -0.20
N ILE A 26 -21.64 -12.88 0.44
CA ILE A 26 -21.46 -12.82 1.90
C ILE A 26 -20.28 -11.92 2.35
N PHE A 27 -19.36 -11.51 1.47
CA PHE A 27 -18.28 -10.57 1.85
C PHE A 27 -17.88 -9.58 0.75
N ASP A 28 -18.83 -9.13 -0.09
CA ASP A 28 -18.54 -7.99 -0.96
C ASP A 28 -18.63 -6.66 -0.17
N ILE A 29 -17.56 -6.40 0.58
CA ILE A 29 -17.37 -5.18 1.36
C ILE A 29 -16.97 -3.98 0.49
N SER A 30 -16.72 -4.16 -0.82
CA SER A 30 -16.32 -3.09 -1.74
C SER A 30 -17.34 -1.94 -1.75
N SER A 31 -18.63 -2.27 -1.65
CA SER A 31 -19.74 -1.32 -1.58
C SER A 31 -19.79 -0.48 -0.29
N ARG A 32 -19.05 -0.86 0.77
CA ARG A 32 -19.03 -0.18 2.07
C ARG A 32 -17.89 0.81 2.23
N PHE A 33 -17.01 0.90 1.24
CA PHE A 33 -15.78 1.67 1.33
C PHE A 33 -15.75 2.78 0.30
N ASP A 34 -15.15 3.91 0.69
CA ASP A 34 -14.88 4.99 -0.26
C ASP A 34 -14.12 4.42 -1.46
N PRO A 35 -14.51 4.75 -2.71
CA PRO A 35 -13.82 4.23 -3.87
C PRO A 35 -12.36 4.72 -3.87
N ILE A 36 -11.44 3.76 -3.75
CA ILE A 36 -10.00 4.00 -3.90
C ILE A 36 -9.72 4.01 -5.40
N LYS A 37 -9.08 5.06 -5.92
CA LYS A 37 -8.66 5.07 -7.32
C LYS A 37 -7.47 4.13 -7.49
N LEU A 38 -7.68 3.02 -8.17
CA LEU A 38 -6.65 2.05 -8.55
C LEU A 38 -6.10 2.38 -9.95
N THR A 39 -4.92 1.86 -10.24
CA THR A 39 -4.12 2.12 -11.45
C THR A 39 -3.70 0.78 -12.06
N SER A 40 -3.70 0.68 -13.39
CA SER A 40 -3.23 -0.51 -14.09
C SER A 40 -1.70 -0.60 -14.11
N ILE A 41 -1.14 -1.81 -14.22
CA ILE A 41 0.32 -1.97 -14.30
C ILE A 41 0.90 -1.32 -15.56
N ASP A 42 0.17 -1.33 -16.66
CA ASP A 42 0.55 -0.68 -17.92
C ASP A 42 0.69 0.83 -17.73
N ASP A 43 -0.23 1.47 -17.00
CA ASP A 43 -0.13 2.89 -16.69
C ASP A 43 1.04 3.20 -15.76
N VAL A 44 1.37 2.30 -14.82
CA VAL A 44 2.58 2.43 -13.99
C VAL A 44 3.84 2.38 -14.85
N GLN A 45 3.93 1.41 -15.77
CA GLN A 45 5.08 1.30 -16.68
C GLN A 45 5.19 2.52 -17.59
N ARG A 46 4.08 3.01 -18.14
CA ARG A 46 4.06 4.27 -18.91
C ARG A 46 4.47 5.46 -18.05
N ALA A 47 4.10 5.51 -16.77
CA ALA A 47 4.51 6.59 -15.88
C ALA A 47 6.00 6.56 -15.55
N ILE A 48 6.63 5.38 -15.51
CA ILE A 48 8.07 5.24 -15.20
C ILE A 48 8.92 5.40 -16.47
N ILE A 49 8.55 4.68 -17.54
CA ILE A 49 9.31 4.58 -18.79
C ILE A 49 8.92 5.68 -19.78
N GLY A 50 7.65 6.11 -19.76
CA GLY A 50 7.00 6.86 -20.83
C GLY A 50 7.01 8.40 -20.71
N ASP A 51 6.69 9.00 -21.86
CA ASP A 51 7.01 10.35 -22.32
C ASP A 51 6.31 11.55 -21.66
N GLU A 52 5.39 11.37 -20.68
CA GLU A 52 4.59 12.51 -20.15
C GLU A 52 5.44 13.61 -19.47
N GLU A 53 6.68 13.31 -19.11
CA GLU A 53 7.60 14.25 -18.45
C GLU A 53 8.88 14.52 -19.27
N ARG A 54 8.92 14.12 -20.54
CA ARG A 54 10.05 14.44 -21.44
C ARG A 54 10.27 15.96 -21.54
N ASP A 55 9.20 16.73 -21.44
CA ASP A 55 9.24 18.19 -21.59
C ASP A 55 9.63 18.93 -20.30
N ASN A 56 9.72 18.25 -19.14
CA ASN A 56 10.21 18.89 -17.92
C ASN A 56 10.82 17.89 -16.92
N PRO A 57 12.14 17.59 -17.01
CA PRO A 57 12.80 16.65 -16.10
C PRO A 57 12.75 17.05 -14.62
N ARG A 58 12.41 18.31 -14.30
CA ARG A 58 12.20 18.77 -12.92
C ARG A 58 10.84 18.37 -12.33
N LYS A 59 9.93 17.82 -13.14
CA LYS A 59 8.63 17.33 -12.68
C LYS A 59 8.62 15.83 -12.40
N LYS A 60 9.66 15.10 -12.85
CA LYS A 60 9.75 13.66 -12.62
C LYS A 60 9.79 13.33 -11.13
N PRO A 61 8.91 12.46 -10.63
CA PRO A 61 9.02 11.97 -9.27
C PRO A 61 10.35 11.22 -9.13
N LEU A 62 11.05 11.45 -8.02
CA LEU A 62 12.29 10.76 -7.70
C LEU A 62 12.04 9.28 -7.41
N VAL A 63 10.88 8.97 -6.84
CA VAL A 63 10.49 7.62 -6.43
C VAL A 63 9.05 7.33 -6.87
N HIS A 64 8.87 6.17 -7.50
CA HIS A 64 7.58 5.55 -7.74
C HIS A 64 7.36 4.47 -6.67
N LEU A 65 6.33 4.62 -5.84
CA LEU A 65 5.88 3.59 -4.92
C LEU A 65 4.72 2.83 -5.57
N ILE A 66 4.85 1.52 -5.67
CA ILE A 66 3.86 0.64 -6.32
C ILE A 66 3.33 -0.28 -5.23
N LEU A 67 2.07 -0.09 -4.84
CA LEU A 67 1.43 -0.85 -3.77
C LEU A 67 0.34 -1.74 -4.36
N PHE A 68 0.59 -3.04 -4.33
CA PHE A 68 -0.35 -4.09 -4.66
C PHE A 68 -1.20 -4.41 -3.44
N GLY A 69 -2.49 -4.66 -3.65
CA GLY A 69 -3.36 -5.15 -2.61
C GLY A 69 -4.75 -5.53 -3.11
N CYS A 70 -5.53 -6.15 -2.22
CA CYS A 70 -6.94 -6.49 -2.46
C CYS A 70 -7.92 -5.63 -1.66
N MET A 71 -9.12 -5.44 -2.23
CA MET A 71 -10.25 -4.80 -1.54
C MET A 71 -11.08 -5.80 -0.70
N TRP A 72 -11.03 -7.09 -1.02
CA TRP A 72 -11.78 -8.14 -0.33
C TRP A 72 -11.13 -8.61 0.99
N CYS A 73 -9.84 -8.35 1.17
CA CYS A 73 -9.09 -8.75 2.36
C CYS A 73 -8.84 -7.54 3.29
N TYR A 74 -9.31 -7.61 4.54
CA TYR A 74 -9.26 -6.45 5.44
C TYR A 74 -7.85 -5.87 5.68
N PRO A 75 -6.78 -6.67 5.89
CA PRO A 75 -5.42 -6.13 6.11
C PRO A 75 -4.84 -5.41 4.88
N SER A 76 -5.18 -5.84 3.66
CA SER A 76 -4.72 -5.13 2.47
C SER A 76 -5.56 -3.90 2.20
N TYR A 77 -6.88 -4.01 2.34
CA TYR A 77 -7.79 -2.88 2.21
C TYR A 77 -7.37 -1.72 3.12
N ILE A 78 -7.09 -1.97 4.40
CA ILE A 78 -6.71 -0.89 5.33
C ILE A 78 -5.38 -0.24 4.93
N THR A 79 -4.45 -1.03 4.37
CA THR A 79 -3.18 -0.52 3.84
C THR A 79 -3.41 0.38 2.63
N LEU A 80 -4.22 -0.07 1.65
CA LEU A 80 -4.61 0.72 0.49
C LEU A 80 -5.33 2.01 0.90
N LYS A 81 -6.24 1.93 1.88
CA LYS A 81 -6.97 3.08 2.42
C LYS A 81 -6.03 4.07 3.10
N HIS A 82 -5.09 3.60 3.90
CA HIS A 82 -4.07 4.46 4.51
C HIS A 82 -3.20 5.14 3.48
N ALA A 83 -2.72 4.41 2.47
CA ALA A 83 -1.94 4.97 1.38
C ALA A 83 -2.77 5.99 0.57
N HIS A 84 -4.03 5.68 0.28
CA HIS A 84 -4.93 6.58 -0.41
C HIS A 84 -5.16 7.87 0.38
N ASP A 85 -5.48 7.77 1.67
CA ASP A 85 -5.68 8.94 2.53
C ASP A 85 -4.41 9.81 2.60
N LEU A 86 -3.24 9.19 2.61
CA LEU A 86 -1.96 9.89 2.67
C LEU A 86 -1.67 10.72 1.41
N PHE A 87 -2.05 10.24 0.22
CA PHE A 87 -1.69 10.88 -1.06
C PHE A 87 -2.83 11.66 -1.72
N PHE A 88 -4.08 11.23 -1.53
CA PHE A 88 -5.24 11.72 -2.29
C PHE A 88 -6.31 12.35 -1.42
N SER A 89 -6.18 12.37 -0.08
CA SER A 89 -7.14 13.11 0.73
C SER A 89 -7.00 14.61 0.44
N LYS A 90 -8.05 15.18 -0.16
CA LYS A 90 -8.18 16.64 -0.27
C LYS A 90 -8.25 17.18 1.16
N LYS A 91 -7.48 18.22 1.47
CA LYS A 91 -7.64 18.94 2.75
C LYS A 91 -9.13 19.22 2.97
N PRO A 92 -9.67 19.03 4.18
CA PRO A 92 -10.96 19.62 4.50
C PRO A 92 -10.81 21.12 4.24
N LYS A 93 -11.64 21.68 3.36
CA LYS A 93 -11.74 23.14 3.19
C LYS A 93 -11.97 23.71 4.59
N GLN A 94 -10.97 24.40 5.16
CA GLN A 94 -11.20 25.24 6.32
C GLN A 94 -12.27 26.24 5.89
N LYS A 95 -13.50 26.06 6.39
CA LYS A 95 -14.47 27.14 6.43
C LYS A 95 -13.89 28.15 7.42
N SER A 96 -13.22 29.16 6.91
CA SER A 96 -12.87 30.36 7.64
C SER A 96 -14.17 31.11 7.92
N ASP A 97 -14.88 30.69 8.95
CA ASP A 97 -15.92 31.48 9.61
C ASP A 97 -16.13 30.86 10.99
N THR A 98 -15.53 31.47 12.01
CA THR A 98 -16.19 31.95 13.24
C THR A 98 -15.15 32.23 14.31
N LYS A 99 -15.40 33.32 15.03
CA LYS A 99 -14.57 34.01 16.01
C LYS A 99 -13.91 33.11 17.05
N ALA A 100 -12.74 33.58 17.47
CA ALA A 100 -11.96 33.13 18.60
C ALA A 100 -12.84 32.72 19.80
N ASP A 101 -12.67 31.48 20.24
CA ASP A 101 -12.69 31.20 21.67
C ASP A 101 -11.68 30.10 21.98
N ARG A 102 -10.94 30.30 23.07
CA ARG A 102 -9.78 29.51 23.48
C ARG A 102 -10.23 28.15 23.98
N ASN A 103 -9.57 27.08 23.53
CA ASN A 103 -9.17 25.97 24.40
C ASN A 103 -8.15 25.09 23.66
N ASP A 104 -7.00 24.93 24.30
CA ASP A 104 -5.92 24.02 23.95
C ASP A 104 -6.42 22.58 23.92
N HIS A 105 -6.33 21.91 22.76
CA HIS A 105 -6.18 20.46 22.67
C HIS A 105 -5.69 20.08 21.27
N GLU A 106 -4.47 19.58 21.24
CA GLU A 106 -3.83 18.80 20.18
C GLU A 106 -3.99 19.33 18.75
N ASP A 107 -3.00 20.12 18.33
CA ASP A 107 -2.64 20.32 16.92
C ASP A 107 -2.28 18.97 16.30
N ILE A 108 -3.29 18.19 15.88
CA ILE A 108 -3.10 17.09 14.96
C ILE A 108 -2.62 17.73 13.65
N ASP A 109 -1.34 17.60 13.37
CA ASP A 109 -0.65 18.05 12.16
C ASP A 109 -1.43 17.61 10.91
N LYS A 110 -2.21 18.55 10.34
CA LYS A 110 -3.03 18.38 9.13
C LYS A 110 -2.24 18.71 7.86
N SER A 111 -0.93 18.52 7.86
CA SER A 111 -0.14 18.57 6.63
C SER A 111 -0.41 17.31 5.80
N SER A 112 -1.01 17.48 4.62
CA SER A 112 -1.11 16.40 3.64
C SER A 112 0.27 16.16 3.04
N LEU A 113 0.71 14.90 2.90
CA LEU A 113 2.05 14.58 2.35
C LEU A 113 2.27 15.09 0.93
N THR A 114 1.21 15.40 0.19
CA THR A 114 1.28 16.12 -1.08
C THR A 114 1.97 17.48 -0.96
N GLU A 115 2.07 18.05 0.25
CA GLU A 115 2.83 19.28 0.54
C GLU A 115 4.26 18.98 1.03
N GLU A 116 4.47 17.89 1.77
CA GLU A 116 5.78 17.50 2.35
C GLU A 116 6.70 16.80 1.31
N TYR A 117 6.12 15.95 0.47
CA TYR A 117 6.81 15.15 -0.56
C TYR A 117 6.28 15.43 -1.97
N GLY A 118 5.50 16.51 -2.11
CA GLY A 118 4.84 16.91 -3.35
C GLY A 118 5.78 16.94 -4.54
N GLY A 119 5.47 16.12 -5.55
CA GLY A 119 6.25 16.02 -6.79
C GLY A 119 7.53 15.17 -6.70
N MET A 120 7.93 14.70 -5.51
CA MET A 120 9.10 13.80 -5.37
C MET A 120 8.71 12.32 -5.35
N VAL A 121 7.49 12.01 -4.93
CA VAL A 121 6.98 10.63 -4.85
C VAL A 121 5.66 10.50 -5.58
N LYS A 122 5.56 9.48 -6.43
CA LYS A 122 4.30 9.07 -7.07
C LYS A 122 3.87 7.71 -6.53
N LEU A 123 2.70 7.66 -5.91
CA LEU A 123 2.09 6.42 -5.43
C LEU A 123 1.15 5.85 -6.50
N HIS A 124 1.30 4.56 -6.77
CA HIS A 124 0.42 3.75 -7.60
C HIS A 124 -0.22 2.69 -6.72
N LEU A 125 -1.55 2.61 -6.77
CA LEU A 125 -2.33 1.60 -6.06
C LEU A 125 -2.83 0.60 -7.09
N ILE A 126 -2.50 -0.67 -6.94
CA ILE A 126 -2.81 -1.73 -7.90
C ILE A 126 -3.72 -2.75 -7.23
N ASP A 127 -4.81 -3.11 -7.90
CA ASP A 127 -5.61 -4.28 -7.51
C ASP A 127 -4.89 -5.55 -7.96
N GLU A 128 -4.52 -6.41 -7.01
CA GLU A 128 -3.89 -7.68 -7.31
C GLU A 128 -4.83 -8.67 -8.04
N GLU A 129 -6.15 -8.51 -7.91
CA GLU A 129 -7.14 -9.37 -8.56
C GLU A 129 -7.29 -9.00 -10.04
N GLU A 130 -7.34 -7.70 -10.35
CA GLU A 130 -7.37 -7.21 -11.73
C GLU A 130 -6.04 -7.49 -12.45
N GLU A 131 -4.91 -7.41 -11.73
CA GLU A 131 -3.56 -7.62 -12.27
C GLU A 131 -2.98 -9.01 -11.92
N ARG A 132 -3.83 -10.03 -11.82
CA ARG A 132 -3.47 -11.39 -11.39
C ARG A 132 -2.29 -11.98 -12.17
N GLU A 133 -2.33 -11.86 -13.50
CA GLU A 133 -1.30 -12.41 -14.39
C GLU A 133 0.07 -11.75 -14.13
N TYR A 134 0.08 -10.44 -13.87
CA TYR A 134 1.30 -9.73 -13.52
C TYR A 134 1.83 -10.19 -12.16
N CYS A 135 0.93 -10.36 -11.18
CA CYS A 135 1.30 -10.80 -9.84
C CYS A 135 1.94 -12.20 -9.88
N ASP A 136 1.33 -13.15 -10.59
CA ASP A 136 1.84 -14.51 -10.71
C ASP A 136 3.22 -14.55 -11.40
N ARG A 137 3.39 -13.80 -12.51
CA ARG A 137 4.68 -13.72 -13.22
C ARG A 137 5.78 -13.04 -12.42
N SER A 138 5.39 -12.10 -11.56
CA SER A 138 6.32 -11.30 -10.76
C SER A 138 6.50 -11.86 -9.35
N ASP A 139 5.93 -13.02 -9.01
CA ASP A 139 5.96 -13.63 -7.68
C ASP A 139 5.42 -12.69 -6.57
N ILE A 140 4.42 -11.87 -6.91
CA ILE A 140 3.73 -11.00 -5.95
C ILE A 140 2.66 -11.83 -5.25
N MET A 141 2.79 -11.92 -3.92
CA MET A 141 1.87 -12.69 -3.09
C MET A 141 0.49 -12.04 -3.04
N VAL A 142 -0.51 -12.74 -3.56
CA VAL A 142 -1.93 -12.36 -3.46
C VAL A 142 -2.44 -12.56 -2.04
N GLY A 143 -3.29 -11.65 -1.57
CA GLY A 143 -3.93 -11.67 -0.25
C GLY A 143 -3.18 -10.87 0.80
N SER A 144 -2.09 -10.19 0.43
CA SER A 144 -1.26 -9.38 1.31
C SER A 144 -0.80 -8.11 0.59
N SER A 145 -0.72 -6.98 1.30
CA SER A 145 -0.18 -5.77 0.70
C SER A 145 1.28 -5.95 0.35
N VAL A 146 1.66 -5.73 -0.91
CA VAL A 146 3.06 -5.77 -1.36
C VAL A 146 3.44 -4.42 -1.91
N LEU A 147 4.50 -3.83 -1.36
CA LEU A 147 5.04 -2.55 -1.82
C LEU A 147 6.37 -2.75 -2.52
N LEU A 148 6.50 -2.21 -3.72
CA LEU A 148 7.76 -2.03 -4.44
C LEU A 148 8.08 -0.54 -4.54
N ALA A 149 9.37 -0.22 -4.65
CA ALA A 149 9.81 1.15 -4.94
C ALA A 149 10.81 1.16 -6.09
N ARG A 150 10.58 2.07 -7.04
CA ARG A 150 11.44 2.29 -8.20
C ARG A 150 11.88 3.75 -8.28
N THR A 151 13.05 4.01 -8.84
CA THR A 151 13.53 5.36 -9.12
C THR A 151 12.95 5.89 -10.45
N ALA A 152 13.18 7.17 -10.73
CA ALA A 152 12.87 7.78 -12.02
C ALA A 152 13.62 7.15 -13.22
N GLU A 153 14.71 6.41 -12.95
CA GLU A 153 15.55 5.72 -13.92
C GLU A 153 15.17 4.23 -14.06
N ASP A 154 14.00 3.84 -13.51
CA ASP A 154 13.51 2.45 -13.46
C ASP A 154 14.41 1.50 -12.66
N GLU A 155 15.23 2.02 -11.76
CA GLU A 155 16.02 1.18 -10.86
C GLU A 155 15.20 0.74 -9.65
N HIS A 156 15.32 -0.54 -9.27
CA HIS A 156 14.67 -1.07 -8.08
C HIS A 156 15.39 -0.61 -6.82
N LEU A 157 14.62 -0.15 -5.85
CA LEU A 157 15.11 0.07 -4.49
C LEU A 157 15.02 -1.25 -3.71
N ILE A 158 16.10 -1.58 -3.00
CA ILE A 158 16.21 -2.82 -2.24
C ILE A 158 16.04 -2.50 -0.78
N PHE A 159 15.04 -3.08 -0.15
CA PHE A 159 14.73 -2.86 1.25
C PHE A 159 15.54 -3.76 2.17
N LYS A 160 15.99 -3.19 3.29
CA LYS A 160 16.63 -3.90 4.40
C LYS A 160 15.85 -3.64 5.67
N ARG A 161 15.31 -4.70 6.28
CA ARG A 161 14.76 -4.67 7.65
C ARG A 161 15.72 -5.39 8.61
N PRO A 162 15.69 -5.10 9.92
CA PRO A 162 16.42 -5.90 10.91
C PRO A 162 16.03 -7.38 10.79
N ASN A 163 17.02 -8.27 10.75
CA ASN A 163 16.85 -9.73 10.70
C ASN A 163 16.13 -10.30 9.47
N TRP A 164 15.92 -9.50 8.41
CA TRP A 164 15.36 -9.98 7.14
C TRP A 164 16.42 -9.93 6.03
N PRO A 165 16.34 -10.84 5.05
CA PRO A 165 17.16 -10.73 3.85
C PRO A 165 16.83 -9.43 3.11
N LEU A 166 17.80 -8.96 2.29
CA LEU A 166 17.53 -7.90 1.34
C LEU A 166 16.44 -8.35 0.38
N ASN A 167 15.44 -7.49 0.17
CA ASN A 167 14.30 -7.80 -0.69
C ASN A 167 13.87 -6.53 -1.43
N ASP A 168 13.55 -6.66 -2.72
CA ASP A 168 13.00 -5.57 -3.55
C ASP A 168 11.54 -5.25 -3.20
N ARG A 169 10.94 -6.04 -2.30
CA ARG A 169 9.55 -5.95 -1.87
C ARG A 169 9.45 -5.79 -0.37
N LEU A 170 8.45 -5.04 0.05
CA LEU A 170 7.96 -5.03 1.41
C LEU A 170 6.60 -5.71 1.44
N ILE A 171 6.47 -6.71 2.28
CA ILE A 171 5.18 -7.33 2.59
C ILE A 171 4.61 -6.66 3.84
N GLY A 172 3.34 -6.28 3.76
CA GLY A 172 2.57 -5.58 4.79
C GLY A 172 1.85 -6.52 5.77
N PRO A 173 0.85 -6.01 6.50
CA PRO A 173 0.16 -4.73 6.31
C PRO A 173 0.98 -3.49 6.72
N PHE A 174 0.62 -2.31 6.21
CA PHE A 174 1.27 -1.04 6.57
C PHE A 174 0.28 -0.01 7.13
N ASN A 175 0.60 0.56 8.29
CA ASN A 175 -0.13 1.72 8.81
C ASN A 175 0.41 3.04 8.24
N LYS A 176 -0.24 4.17 8.55
CA LYS A 176 0.19 5.50 8.07
C LYS A 176 1.62 5.86 8.46
N GLY A 177 2.06 5.50 9.67
CA GLY A 177 3.42 5.76 10.15
C GLY A 177 4.47 4.96 9.38
N ALA A 178 4.22 3.67 9.17
CA ALA A 178 5.06 2.79 8.36
C ALA A 178 5.20 3.30 6.92
N LEU A 179 4.10 3.71 6.29
CA LEU A 179 4.13 4.28 4.94
C LEU A 179 4.96 5.57 4.88
N LYS A 180 4.85 6.46 5.88
CA LYS A 180 5.70 7.66 5.98
C LYS A 180 7.18 7.31 6.13
N ALA A 181 7.51 6.34 6.97
CA ALA A 181 8.90 5.89 7.16
C ALA A 181 9.48 5.29 5.86
N ILE A 182 8.70 4.47 5.15
CA ILE A 182 9.08 3.91 3.84
C ILE A 182 9.37 5.03 2.83
N ILE A 183 8.49 6.03 2.75
CA ILE A 183 8.65 7.19 1.86
C ILE A 183 9.94 7.95 2.17
N ALA A 184 10.13 8.33 3.45
CA ALA A 184 11.28 9.10 3.89
C ALA A 184 12.60 8.36 3.60
N ALA A 185 12.67 7.08 3.95
CA ALA A 185 13.85 6.24 3.71
C ALA A 185 14.15 6.06 2.21
N SER A 186 13.11 5.88 1.38
CA SER A 186 13.27 5.73 -0.07
C SER A 186 13.83 7.00 -0.71
N LEU A 187 13.33 8.16 -0.30
CA LEU A 187 13.83 9.45 -0.76
C LEU A 187 15.26 9.73 -0.30
N GLU A 188 15.58 9.40 0.96
CA GLU A 188 16.94 9.54 1.49
C GLU A 188 17.91 8.67 0.69
N ALA A 189 17.56 7.41 0.41
CA ALA A 189 18.38 6.51 -0.39
C ALA A 189 18.65 7.08 -1.78
N VAL A 190 17.61 7.55 -2.49
CA VAL A 190 17.76 8.15 -3.83
C VAL A 190 18.61 9.42 -3.79
N ARG A 191 18.39 10.31 -2.82
CA ARG A 191 19.20 11.54 -2.65
C ARG A 191 20.67 11.23 -2.35
N ALA A 192 20.93 10.15 -1.61
CA ALA A 192 22.27 9.65 -1.33
C ALA A 192 22.86 8.79 -2.46
N LYS A 193 22.15 8.62 -3.59
CA LYS A 193 22.53 7.74 -4.71
C LYS A 193 22.80 6.29 -4.27
N LYS A 194 22.00 5.80 -3.33
CA LYS A 194 22.03 4.43 -2.82
C LYS A 194 20.81 3.68 -3.32
N ARG A 195 21.00 2.42 -3.70
CA ARG A 195 19.88 1.50 -4.03
C ARG A 195 19.28 0.84 -2.81
N ASN A 196 20.06 0.69 -1.73
CA ASN A 196 19.59 0.06 -0.51
C ASN A 196 18.83 1.08 0.35
N VAL A 197 17.57 0.77 0.63
CA VAL A 197 16.69 1.50 1.53
C VAL A 197 16.68 0.77 2.87
N ILE A 198 17.17 1.42 3.90
CA ILE A 198 17.14 0.87 5.26
C ILE A 198 15.82 1.32 5.88
N ILE A 199 14.99 0.37 6.28
CA ILE A 199 13.71 0.67 6.93
C ILE A 199 13.72 0.06 8.32
N ASP A 200 13.57 0.93 9.30
CA ASP A 200 13.27 0.56 10.68
C ASP A 200 11.77 0.80 10.91
N LEU A 201 10.97 -0.26 10.82
CA LEU A 201 9.54 -0.23 11.14
C LEU A 201 9.40 -0.62 12.60
N GLN A 202 9.35 0.38 13.50
CA GLN A 202 9.05 0.18 14.92
C GLN A 202 7.56 -0.08 15.15
#